data_AF-A0A6I1BTP4-F1
#
_entry.id   AF-A0A6I1BTP4-F1
#
_cell.length_a   1.000
_cell.length_b   1.000
_cell.length_c   1.000
_cell.angle_alpha   90.00
_cell.angle_beta   90.00
_cell.angle_gamma   90.00
#
_symmetry.space_group_name_H-M   'P 1'
#
loop_
_entity.id
_entity.type
_entity.pdbx_description
1 polymer ?
#
loop_
_entity_poly.entity_id
_entity_poly.type
_entity_poly.pdbx_seq_one_letter_code
_entity_poly.pdbx_strand_id
1 'polypeptide(L)'
;MIKSLSIRNIATFNNDGININNLKQINIIYGANGSGKSTIGKAIANIESYDQSSISWENERPMEVLAYNKEFCKNNFLEQMPGVFTLGEASTAALAEIERKQEELQKITNNGLNYKSEIDKQEIAIQTENKTFSEFAWNNILKKYERWFSKSTIGAGTKDRFIEKLLTAYQHEHSKPLPIDELKKRASVLLAQQPLRIEPYILIDNNILVSIEVDTIWEKIIIGKQDIDIAKLISELKNSDWVNQGVKYMKDGSDICPFCQQHTITDTFRVKINGFFDEVYKQDISKVNKRFEEYKNAVDILTNSLEHLIETQKNKRNLLSILLILILFYLL
;
A
#
# COMPACT_ATOMS: atom_id res chain seq x y z
N MET A 1 -59.22 -74.80 -24.67
CA MET A 1 -58.36 -75.44 -25.69
C MET A 1 -58.57 -74.77 -27.04
N ILE A 2 -57.58 -74.75 -27.94
CA ILE A 2 -57.73 -74.21 -29.30
C ILE A 2 -58.55 -75.20 -30.15
N LYS A 3 -59.66 -74.75 -30.73
CA LYS A 3 -60.56 -75.56 -31.58
C LYS A 3 -60.21 -75.44 -33.06
N SER A 4 -59.97 -74.20 -33.51
CA SER A 4 -59.51 -73.91 -34.86
C SER A 4 -58.65 -72.65 -34.90
N LEU A 5 -57.87 -72.53 -35.97
CA LEU A 5 -56.95 -71.44 -36.22
C LEU A 5 -57.13 -70.93 -37.64
N SER A 6 -57.33 -69.62 -37.79
CA SER A 6 -57.32 -68.93 -39.07
C SER A 6 -56.07 -68.06 -39.14
N ILE A 7 -55.24 -68.25 -40.18
CA ILE A 7 -54.03 -67.44 -40.40
C ILE A 7 -54.08 -66.86 -41.81
N ARG A 8 -54.03 -65.52 -41.92
CA ARG A 8 -54.05 -64.77 -43.19
C ARG A 8 -53.10 -63.60 -43.15
N ASN A 9 -52.48 -63.30 -44.30
CA ASN A 9 -51.58 -62.16 -44.50
C ASN A 9 -50.42 -62.09 -43.47
N ILE A 10 -49.90 -63.25 -43.07
CA ILE A 10 -48.70 -63.36 -42.22
C ILE A 10 -47.60 -64.07 -42.99
N ALA A 11 -46.54 -63.32 -43.33
CA ALA A 11 -45.32 -63.81 -43.98
C ALA A 11 -45.56 -64.71 -45.21
N THR A 12 -45.62 -66.04 -45.02
CA THR A 12 -45.80 -67.05 -46.07
C THR A 12 -47.27 -67.23 -46.48
N PHE A 13 -48.21 -66.79 -45.66
CA PHE A 13 -49.65 -66.91 -45.93
C PHE A 13 -50.18 -65.64 -46.61
N ASN A 14 -50.81 -65.82 -47.78
CA ASN A 14 -51.45 -64.75 -48.54
C ASN A 14 -52.84 -64.39 -47.95
N ASN A 15 -53.63 -63.63 -48.70
CA ASN A 15 -54.95 -63.16 -48.28
C ASN A 15 -55.98 -64.29 -48.15
N ASP A 16 -55.84 -65.34 -48.96
CA ASP A 16 -56.70 -66.53 -48.85
C ASP A 16 -56.42 -67.26 -47.52
N GLY A 17 -55.13 -67.34 -47.18
CA GLY A 17 -54.59 -67.91 -45.95
C GLY A 17 -54.96 -69.36 -45.72
N ILE A 18 -54.95 -69.78 -44.46
CA ILE A 18 -55.26 -71.15 -44.05
C ILE A 18 -56.23 -71.20 -42.88
N ASN A 19 -57.09 -72.22 -42.88
CA ASN A 19 -57.94 -72.57 -41.74
C ASN A 19 -57.60 -73.99 -41.29
N ILE A 20 -57.06 -74.11 -40.07
CA ILE A 20 -56.78 -75.40 -39.44
C ILE A 20 -57.92 -75.68 -38.47
N ASN A 21 -58.76 -76.65 -38.82
CA ASN A 21 -59.93 -77.05 -38.04
C ASN A 21 -59.68 -78.36 -37.29
N ASN A 22 -60.53 -78.67 -36.31
CA ASN A 22 -60.53 -79.93 -35.56
C ASN A 22 -59.21 -80.22 -34.81
N LEU A 23 -58.58 -79.18 -34.27
CA LEU A 23 -57.37 -79.33 -33.47
C LEU A 23 -57.64 -80.22 -32.24
N LYS A 24 -56.70 -81.14 -31.97
CA LYS A 24 -56.72 -82.08 -30.85
C LYS A 24 -55.76 -81.63 -29.76
N GLN A 25 -55.73 -82.35 -28.62
CA GLN A 25 -54.84 -82.01 -27.51
C GLN A 25 -53.37 -81.98 -27.94
N ILE A 26 -52.99 -82.86 -28.87
CA ILE A 26 -51.67 -82.89 -29.50
C ILE A 26 -51.87 -82.80 -31.01
N ASN A 27 -51.20 -81.86 -31.66
CA ASN A 27 -51.22 -81.70 -33.11
C ASN A 27 -49.78 -81.69 -33.62
N ILE A 28 -49.52 -82.45 -34.69
CA ILE A 28 -48.21 -82.50 -35.35
C ILE A 28 -48.38 -81.88 -36.73
N ILE A 29 -47.76 -80.71 -36.94
CA ILE A 29 -47.78 -79.99 -38.22
C ILE A 29 -46.41 -80.13 -38.86
N TYR A 30 -46.35 -80.77 -40.04
CA TYR A 30 -45.12 -81.00 -40.79
C TYR A 30 -45.26 -80.51 -42.23
N GLY A 31 -44.13 -80.31 -42.91
CA GLY A 31 -44.10 -79.77 -44.28
C GLY A 31 -42.67 -79.40 -44.69
N ALA A 32 -42.47 -79.08 -45.97
CA ALA A 32 -41.16 -78.70 -46.51
C ALA A 32 -40.61 -77.40 -45.90
N ASN A 33 -39.32 -77.13 -46.08
CA ASN A 33 -38.75 -75.83 -45.71
C ASN A 33 -39.46 -74.71 -46.49
N GLY A 34 -39.82 -73.63 -45.80
CA GLY A 34 -40.62 -72.55 -46.38
C GLY A 34 -42.13 -72.77 -46.37
N SER A 35 -42.65 -73.91 -45.88
CA SER A 35 -44.10 -74.18 -45.83
C SER A 35 -44.88 -73.41 -44.75
N GLY A 36 -44.27 -72.44 -44.07
CA GLY A 36 -44.94 -71.62 -43.05
C GLY A 36 -45.06 -72.20 -41.63
N LYS A 37 -44.43 -73.35 -41.32
CA LYS A 37 -44.49 -73.97 -39.96
C LYS A 37 -44.12 -73.00 -38.84
N SER A 38 -42.98 -72.32 -38.98
CA SER A 38 -42.53 -71.33 -37.98
C SER A 38 -43.46 -70.12 -37.93
N THR A 39 -44.08 -69.75 -39.05
CA THR A 39 -45.06 -68.67 -39.14
C THR A 39 -46.32 -68.98 -38.34
N ILE A 40 -46.80 -70.23 -38.39
CA ILE A 40 -47.92 -70.70 -37.56
C ILE A 40 -47.57 -70.55 -36.08
N GLY A 41 -46.39 -71.01 -35.67
CA GLY A 41 -45.93 -70.88 -34.26
C GLY A 41 -45.80 -69.43 -33.79
N LYS A 42 -45.42 -68.51 -34.68
CA LYS A 42 -45.37 -67.06 -34.40
C LYS A 42 -46.78 -66.44 -34.31
N ALA A 43 -47.67 -66.81 -35.22
CA ALA A 43 -49.04 -66.31 -35.26
C ALA A 43 -49.82 -66.74 -34.02
N ILE A 44 -49.68 -68.01 -33.59
CA ILE A 44 -50.35 -68.52 -32.38
C ILE A 44 -49.85 -67.79 -31.12
N ALA A 45 -48.55 -67.54 -31.02
CA ALA A 45 -47.93 -66.89 -29.86
C ALA A 45 -48.39 -65.43 -29.63
N ASN A 46 -48.80 -64.74 -30.70
CA ASN A 46 -49.14 -63.33 -30.66
C ASN A 46 -50.27 -63.03 -31.65
N ILE A 47 -51.37 -63.78 -31.54
CA ILE A 47 -52.48 -63.70 -32.50
C ILE A 47 -53.11 -62.31 -32.54
N GLU A 48 -53.08 -61.60 -31.41
CA GLU A 48 -53.64 -60.25 -31.25
C GLU A 48 -52.93 -59.21 -32.11
N SER A 49 -51.68 -59.45 -32.51
CA SER A 49 -50.95 -58.54 -33.42
C SER A 49 -51.31 -58.73 -34.90
N TYR A 50 -52.25 -59.61 -35.23
CA TYR A 50 -52.63 -59.95 -36.61
C TYR A 50 -54.13 -59.87 -36.83
N ASP A 51 -54.62 -58.69 -37.23
CA ASP A 51 -56.05 -58.35 -37.37
C ASP A 51 -56.89 -59.31 -38.24
N GLN A 52 -56.25 -60.01 -39.17
CA GLN A 52 -56.91 -60.91 -40.12
C GLN A 52 -56.76 -62.39 -39.77
N SER A 53 -56.15 -62.69 -38.63
CA SER A 53 -55.95 -64.03 -38.10
C SER A 53 -56.70 -64.17 -36.78
N SER A 54 -57.19 -65.37 -36.48
CA SER A 54 -57.98 -65.58 -35.27
C SER A 54 -57.87 -66.99 -34.73
N ILE A 55 -58.02 -67.11 -33.41
CA ILE A 55 -58.10 -68.39 -32.72
C ILE A 55 -59.54 -68.58 -32.23
N SER A 56 -60.14 -69.72 -32.58
CA SER A 56 -61.38 -70.17 -31.97
C SER A 56 -61.06 -71.03 -30.75
N TRP A 57 -61.52 -70.59 -29.58
CA TRP A 57 -61.34 -71.30 -28.33
C TRP A 57 -62.56 -72.19 -28.02
N GLU A 58 -62.29 -73.36 -27.46
CA GLU A 58 -63.32 -74.19 -26.84
C GLU A 58 -64.01 -73.43 -25.71
N ASN A 59 -65.34 -73.40 -25.73
CA ASN A 59 -66.19 -72.64 -24.81
C ASN A 59 -65.90 -71.14 -24.76
N GLU A 60 -65.29 -70.57 -25.81
CA GLU A 60 -64.96 -69.14 -25.89
C GLU A 60 -64.12 -68.64 -24.71
N ARG A 61 -63.27 -69.52 -24.13
CA ARG A 61 -62.36 -69.16 -23.04
C ARG A 61 -60.92 -69.09 -23.56
N PRO A 62 -60.38 -67.88 -23.81
CA PRO A 62 -58.97 -67.69 -24.08
C PRO A 62 -58.11 -68.24 -22.95
N MET A 63 -56.97 -68.82 -23.31
CA MET A 63 -55.97 -69.31 -22.36
C MET A 63 -54.62 -68.70 -22.70
N GLU A 64 -53.74 -68.62 -21.70
CA GLU A 64 -52.36 -68.23 -21.93
C GLU A 64 -51.70 -69.17 -22.96
N VAL A 65 -51.08 -68.58 -23.97
CA VAL A 65 -50.37 -69.30 -25.02
C VAL A 65 -48.88 -69.25 -24.73
N LEU A 66 -48.32 -70.39 -24.32
CA LEU A 66 -46.87 -70.54 -24.18
C LEU A 66 -46.28 -71.13 -25.46
N ALA A 67 -45.59 -70.31 -26.24
CA ALA A 67 -44.97 -70.73 -27.49
C ALA A 67 -43.44 -70.80 -27.38
N TYR A 68 -42.91 -72.01 -27.27
CA TYR A 68 -41.47 -72.23 -27.36
C TYR A 68 -41.01 -72.14 -28.82
N ASN A 69 -40.64 -70.93 -29.25
CA ASN A 69 -40.22 -70.63 -30.61
C ASN A 69 -38.91 -69.83 -30.62
N LYS A 70 -38.38 -69.53 -31.81
CA LYS A 70 -37.12 -68.78 -31.96
C LYS A 70 -37.14 -67.41 -31.28
N GLU A 71 -38.29 -66.74 -31.25
CA GLU A 71 -38.44 -65.43 -30.62
C GLU A 71 -38.38 -65.55 -29.10
N PHE A 72 -39.10 -66.53 -28.53
CA PHE A 72 -39.02 -66.85 -27.10
C PHE A 72 -37.57 -67.12 -26.69
N CYS A 73 -36.85 -67.93 -27.47
CA CYS A 73 -35.47 -68.24 -27.15
C CYS A 73 -34.56 -67.01 -27.23
N LYS A 74 -34.74 -66.16 -28.24
CA LYS A 74 -33.96 -64.92 -28.41
C LYS A 74 -34.19 -63.93 -27.27
N ASN A 75 -35.43 -63.81 -26.79
CA ASN A 75 -35.80 -62.83 -25.77
C ASN A 75 -35.42 -63.28 -24.35
N ASN A 76 -35.39 -64.60 -24.10
CA ASN A 76 -35.20 -65.15 -22.77
C ASN A 76 -33.84 -65.82 -22.53
N PHE A 77 -33.08 -66.12 -23.59
CA PHE A 77 -31.72 -66.66 -23.48
C PHE A 77 -30.74 -65.69 -24.13
N LEU A 78 -30.00 -64.98 -23.30
CA LEU A 78 -28.84 -64.18 -23.71
C LEU A 78 -27.58 -64.94 -23.33
N GLU A 79 -26.76 -65.26 -24.33
CA GLU A 79 -25.48 -65.92 -24.14
C GLU A 79 -24.42 -64.84 -23.86
N GLN A 80 -24.10 -64.61 -22.58
CA GLN A 80 -23.07 -63.64 -22.18
C GLN A 80 -21.66 -64.24 -22.19
N MET A 81 -21.56 -65.55 -21.94
CA MET A 81 -20.35 -66.37 -22.08
C MET A 81 -20.77 -67.78 -22.52
N PRO A 82 -19.95 -68.52 -23.28
CA PRO A 82 -20.28 -69.88 -23.69
C PRO A 82 -20.63 -70.75 -22.47
N GLY A 83 -21.89 -71.19 -22.37
CA GLY A 83 -22.37 -72.06 -21.29
C GLY A 83 -23.07 -71.37 -20.10
N VAL A 84 -23.22 -70.03 -20.07
CA VAL A 84 -23.98 -69.32 -19.02
C VAL A 84 -25.25 -68.70 -19.61
N PHE A 85 -26.40 -69.20 -19.19
CA PHE A 85 -27.72 -68.72 -19.63
C PHE A 85 -28.38 -67.91 -18.52
N THR A 86 -28.55 -66.61 -18.74
CA THR A 86 -29.36 -65.76 -17.85
C THR A 86 -30.83 -65.91 -18.26
N LEU A 87 -31.66 -66.39 -17.34
CA LEU A 87 -33.09 -66.65 -17.57
C LEU A 87 -33.94 -65.41 -17.23
N GLY A 88 -34.77 -65.00 -18.18
CA GLY A 88 -35.84 -64.01 -18.01
C GLY A 88 -35.53 -62.63 -18.58
N GLU A 89 -36.48 -62.10 -19.35
CA GLU A 89 -36.41 -60.79 -20.03
C GLU A 89 -36.16 -59.60 -19.07
N ALA A 90 -36.66 -59.66 -17.84
CA ALA A 90 -36.40 -58.62 -16.84
C ALA A 90 -34.94 -58.59 -16.37
N SER A 91 -34.29 -59.75 -16.28
CA SER A 91 -32.89 -59.89 -15.84
C SER A 91 -31.90 -59.37 -16.88
N THR A 92 -32.24 -59.52 -18.16
CA THR A 92 -31.40 -59.11 -19.28
C THR A 92 -31.45 -57.60 -19.52
N ALA A 93 -32.64 -57.00 -19.42
CA ALA A 93 -32.80 -55.55 -19.49
C ALA A 93 -32.08 -54.82 -18.34
N ALA A 94 -32.12 -55.37 -17.13
CA ALA A 94 -31.43 -54.80 -15.96
C ALA A 94 -29.89 -54.80 -16.13
N LEU A 95 -29.33 -55.89 -16.66
CA LEU A 95 -27.89 -56.00 -16.91
C LEU A 95 -27.43 -55.00 -17.99
N ALA A 96 -28.18 -54.86 -19.07
CA ALA A 96 -27.88 -53.88 -20.12
C ALA A 96 -27.92 -52.44 -19.60
N GLU A 97 -28.87 -52.11 -18.71
CA GLU A 97 -28.94 -50.77 -18.10
C GLU A 97 -27.77 -50.53 -17.11
N ILE A 98 -27.33 -51.56 -16.38
CA ILE A 98 -26.14 -51.45 -15.51
C ILE A 98 -24.89 -51.16 -16.35
N GLU A 99 -24.68 -51.90 -17.43
CA GLU A 99 -23.54 -51.71 -18.34
C GLU A 99 -23.57 -50.30 -18.95
N ARG A 100 -24.74 -49.85 -19.42
CA ARG A 100 -24.92 -48.48 -19.93
C ARG A 100 -24.57 -47.42 -18.89
N LYS A 101 -25.03 -47.58 -17.65
CA LYS A 101 -24.72 -46.64 -16.56
C LYS A 101 -23.23 -46.67 -16.18
N GLN A 102 -22.57 -47.82 -16.24
CA GLN A 102 -21.13 -47.93 -16.00
C GLN A 102 -20.32 -47.19 -17.07
N GLU A 103 -20.69 -47.35 -18.35
CA GLU A 103 -20.07 -46.58 -19.45
C GLU A 103 -20.29 -45.07 -19.28
N GLU A 104 -21.49 -44.66 -18.89
CA GLU A 104 -21.84 -43.25 -18.64
C GLU A 104 -21.01 -42.67 -17.48
N LEU A 105 -20.89 -43.41 -16.38
CA LEU A 105 -20.06 -43.04 -15.23
C LEU A 105 -18.58 -42.91 -15.63
N GLN A 106 -18.06 -43.84 -16.43
CA GLN A 106 -16.67 -43.80 -16.89
C GLN A 106 -16.43 -42.58 -17.79
N LYS A 107 -17.35 -42.25 -18.70
CA LYS A 107 -17.30 -41.04 -19.53
C LYS A 107 -17.30 -39.77 -18.67
N ILE A 108 -18.20 -39.67 -17.69
CA ILE A 108 -18.28 -38.50 -16.79
C ILE A 108 -16.99 -38.37 -15.97
N THR A 109 -16.46 -39.47 -15.46
CA THR A 109 -15.23 -39.48 -14.66
C THR A 109 -14.02 -39.02 -15.49
N ASN A 110 -13.86 -39.54 -16.71
CA ASN A 110 -12.80 -39.13 -17.61
C ASN A 110 -12.92 -37.64 -18.00
N ASN A 111 -14.12 -37.16 -18.27
CA ASN A 111 -14.36 -35.74 -18.54
C ASN A 111 -13.98 -34.87 -17.33
N GLY A 112 -14.35 -35.29 -16.11
CA GLY A 112 -13.98 -34.61 -14.88
C GLY A 112 -12.46 -34.50 -14.69
N LEU A 113 -11.73 -35.58 -14.94
CA LEU A 113 -10.26 -35.60 -14.89
C LEU A 113 -9.65 -34.66 -15.94
N ASN A 114 -10.19 -34.66 -17.17
CA ASN A 114 -9.73 -33.77 -18.24
C ASN A 114 -9.97 -32.30 -17.89
N TYR A 115 -11.17 -31.95 -17.41
CA TYR A 115 -11.46 -30.57 -16.97
C TYR A 115 -10.56 -30.13 -15.83
N LYS A 116 -10.30 -31.01 -14.86
CA LYS A 116 -9.38 -30.69 -13.76
C LYS A 116 -7.96 -30.44 -14.28
N SER A 117 -7.47 -31.28 -15.19
CA SER A 117 -6.16 -31.08 -15.82
C SER A 117 -6.07 -29.76 -16.59
N GLU A 118 -7.11 -29.39 -17.35
CA GLU A 118 -7.15 -28.13 -18.07
C GLU A 118 -7.20 -26.92 -17.13
N ILE A 119 -7.98 -26.97 -16.05
CA ILE A 119 -7.99 -25.92 -15.01
C ILE A 119 -6.59 -25.75 -14.42
N ASP A 120 -5.93 -26.85 -14.04
CA ASP A 120 -4.59 -26.81 -13.43
C ASP A 120 -3.56 -26.23 -14.40
N LYS A 121 -3.63 -26.57 -15.70
CA LYS A 121 -2.79 -25.95 -16.74
C LYS A 121 -3.02 -24.46 -16.87
N GLN A 122 -4.28 -24.02 -16.89
CA GLN A 122 -4.62 -22.59 -16.99
C GLN A 122 -4.16 -21.82 -15.74
N GLU A 123 -4.29 -22.40 -14.56
CA GLU A 123 -3.84 -21.78 -13.32
C GLU A 123 -2.31 -21.62 -13.29
N ILE A 124 -1.57 -22.64 -13.73
CA ILE A 124 -0.11 -22.55 -13.92
C ILE A 124 0.25 -21.49 -14.97
N ALA A 125 -0.48 -21.41 -16.08
CA ALA A 125 -0.25 -20.42 -17.12
C ALA A 125 -0.46 -18.99 -16.60
N ILE A 126 -1.54 -18.74 -15.87
CA ILE A 126 -1.84 -17.45 -15.23
C ILE A 126 -0.75 -17.07 -14.23
N GLN A 127 -0.32 -18.00 -13.38
CA GLN A 127 0.74 -17.75 -12.41
C GLN A 127 2.07 -17.41 -13.10
N THR A 128 2.40 -18.13 -14.17
CA THR A 128 3.61 -17.92 -14.96
C THR A 128 3.60 -16.56 -15.66
N GLU A 129 2.48 -16.20 -16.28
CA GLU A 129 2.31 -14.92 -16.96
C GLU A 129 2.38 -13.75 -15.97
N ASN A 130 1.66 -13.85 -14.84
CA ASN A 130 1.70 -12.84 -13.78
C ASN A 130 3.11 -12.63 -13.23
N LYS A 131 3.87 -13.72 -13.03
CA LYS A 131 5.26 -13.63 -12.59
C LYS A 131 6.15 -12.95 -13.63
N THR A 132 6.01 -13.34 -14.90
CA THR A 132 6.76 -12.78 -16.03
C THR A 132 6.48 -11.28 -16.18
N PHE A 133 5.20 -10.90 -16.17
CA PHE A 133 4.77 -9.51 -16.19
C PHE A 133 5.32 -8.72 -15.00
N SER A 134 5.21 -9.28 -13.79
CA SER A 134 5.65 -8.60 -12.57
C SER A 134 7.17 -8.37 -12.56
N GLU A 135 7.95 -9.34 -13.04
CA GLU A 135 9.40 -9.22 -13.19
C GLU A 135 9.78 -8.21 -14.27
N PHE A 136 9.10 -8.25 -15.42
CA PHE A 136 9.30 -7.31 -16.50
C PHE A 136 9.03 -5.87 -16.05
N ALA A 137 7.87 -5.61 -15.46
CA ALA A 137 7.46 -4.28 -15.01
C ALA A 137 8.41 -3.75 -13.92
N TRP A 138 8.79 -4.59 -12.94
CA TRP A 138 9.71 -4.20 -11.89
C TRP A 138 11.10 -3.80 -12.42
N ASN A 139 11.65 -4.56 -13.36
CA ASN A 139 12.99 -4.31 -13.88
C ASN A 139 13.01 -3.21 -14.95
N ASN A 140 12.01 -3.16 -15.83
CA ASN A 140 12.03 -2.28 -17.00
C ASN A 140 11.30 -0.96 -16.79
N ILE A 141 10.40 -0.88 -15.81
CA ILE A 141 9.66 0.34 -15.48
C ILE A 141 10.22 0.93 -14.19
N LEU A 142 10.08 0.24 -13.05
CA LEU A 142 10.48 0.79 -11.76
C LEU A 142 11.98 1.04 -11.67
N LYS A 143 12.81 0.00 -11.81
CA LYS A 143 14.28 0.14 -11.68
C LYS A 143 14.88 1.11 -12.69
N LYS A 144 14.33 1.15 -13.91
CA LYS A 144 14.78 2.07 -14.97
C LYS A 144 14.67 3.54 -14.55
N TYR A 145 13.63 3.90 -13.79
CA TYR A 145 13.39 5.28 -13.37
C TYR A 145 13.58 5.51 -11.86
N GLU A 146 14.04 4.50 -11.11
CA GLU A 146 14.18 4.53 -9.64
C GLU A 146 15.07 5.69 -9.15
N ARG A 147 16.03 6.13 -9.97
CA ARG A 147 16.88 7.30 -9.68
C ARG A 147 16.07 8.59 -9.50
N TRP A 148 14.96 8.74 -10.23
CA TRP A 148 14.11 9.93 -10.18
C TRP A 148 12.85 9.71 -9.34
N PHE A 149 12.28 8.50 -9.40
CA PHE A 149 11.06 8.13 -8.68
C PHE A 149 11.38 6.94 -7.77
N SER A 150 11.85 7.23 -6.56
CA SER A 150 12.25 6.17 -5.63
C SER A 150 11.04 5.35 -5.18
N LYS A 151 11.27 4.08 -4.81
CA LYS A 151 10.22 3.16 -4.35
C LYS A 151 9.41 3.71 -3.18
N SER A 152 10.05 4.45 -2.27
CA SER A 152 9.40 5.09 -1.13
C SER A 152 8.49 6.24 -1.57
N THR A 153 8.93 7.08 -2.51
CA THR A 153 8.16 8.26 -2.97
C THR A 153 6.85 7.89 -3.65
N ILE A 154 6.82 6.78 -4.40
CA ILE A 154 5.59 6.30 -5.07
C ILE A 154 4.79 5.30 -4.21
N GLY A 155 5.29 4.96 -3.02
CA GLY A 155 4.65 3.98 -2.12
C GLY A 155 4.71 2.53 -2.62
N ALA A 156 5.72 2.19 -3.42
CA ALA A 156 5.90 0.88 -4.07
C ALA A 156 7.08 0.11 -3.47
N GLY A 157 7.11 -0.02 -2.14
CA GLY A 157 8.20 -0.66 -1.41
C GLY A 157 8.42 -2.15 -1.74
N THR A 158 7.38 -2.83 -2.21
CA THR A 158 7.43 -4.24 -2.63
C THR A 158 7.01 -4.39 -4.09
N LYS A 159 7.37 -5.52 -4.71
CA LYS A 159 6.99 -5.83 -6.10
C LYS A 159 5.48 -5.86 -6.26
N ASP A 160 4.77 -6.52 -5.37
CA ASP A 160 3.31 -6.64 -5.45
C ASP A 160 2.61 -5.28 -5.37
N ARG A 161 3.02 -4.41 -4.44
CA ARG A 161 2.50 -3.05 -4.34
C ARG A 161 2.78 -2.21 -5.58
N PHE A 162 3.92 -2.42 -6.22
CA PHE A 162 4.23 -1.72 -7.48
C PHE A 162 3.27 -2.14 -8.59
N ILE A 163 3.01 -3.44 -8.72
CA ILE A 163 2.09 -3.97 -9.74
C ILE A 163 0.65 -3.51 -9.49
N GLU A 164 0.18 -3.56 -8.25
CA GLU A 164 -1.13 -3.04 -7.86
C GLU A 164 -1.29 -1.56 -8.26
N LYS A 165 -0.29 -0.73 -7.94
CA LYS A 165 -0.29 0.70 -8.31
C LYS A 165 -0.21 0.91 -9.82
N LEU A 166 0.57 0.10 -10.53
CA LEU A 166 0.70 0.18 -11.98
C LEU A 166 -0.63 -0.14 -12.67
N LEU A 167 -1.31 -1.19 -12.23
CA LEU A 167 -2.63 -1.57 -12.75
C LEU A 167 -3.69 -0.51 -12.43
N THR A 168 -3.66 0.05 -11.21
CA THR A 168 -4.53 1.16 -10.81
C THR A 168 -4.29 2.39 -11.69
N ALA A 169 -3.02 2.75 -11.93
CA ALA A 169 -2.66 3.86 -12.80
C ALA A 169 -3.09 3.62 -14.26
N TYR A 170 -3.01 2.38 -14.74
CA TYR A 170 -3.48 2.03 -16.08
C TYR A 170 -5.01 2.16 -16.23
N GLN A 171 -5.78 1.83 -15.19
CA GLN A 171 -7.24 1.93 -15.20
C GLN A 171 -7.73 3.38 -15.15
N HIS A 172 -6.98 4.29 -14.54
CA HIS A 172 -7.33 5.70 -14.53
C HIS A 172 -6.91 6.35 -15.85
N GLU A 173 -7.87 6.91 -16.59
CA GLU A 173 -7.55 7.74 -17.75
C GLU A 173 -6.76 8.97 -17.29
N HIS A 174 -5.45 8.95 -17.57
CA HIS A 174 -4.59 10.10 -17.36
C HIS A 174 -4.82 11.09 -18.51
N SER A 175 -5.74 12.02 -18.31
CA SER A 175 -5.96 13.13 -19.25
C SER A 175 -4.68 13.96 -19.37
N LYS A 176 -3.94 13.76 -20.48
CA LYS A 176 -2.66 14.40 -20.86
C LYS A 176 -1.45 14.00 -19.98
N PRO A 177 -0.85 12.81 -20.21
CA PRO A 177 0.42 12.46 -19.56
C PRO A 177 1.52 13.42 -19.99
N LEU A 178 2.28 13.94 -19.01
CA LEU A 178 3.44 14.78 -19.27
C LEU A 178 4.60 13.95 -19.86
N PRO A 179 5.45 14.54 -20.70
CA PRO A 179 6.68 13.89 -21.16
C PRO A 179 7.56 13.46 -19.98
N ILE A 180 8.21 12.30 -20.10
CA ILE A 180 9.04 11.73 -19.04
C ILE A 180 10.15 12.68 -18.56
N ASP A 181 10.71 13.50 -19.45
CA ASP A 181 11.76 14.45 -19.07
C ASP A 181 11.24 15.62 -18.25
N GLU A 182 9.99 16.04 -18.46
CA GLU A 182 9.34 17.02 -17.62
C GLU A 182 9.06 16.45 -16.23
N LEU A 183 8.59 15.19 -16.17
CA LEU A 183 8.39 14.49 -14.91
C LEU A 183 9.70 14.34 -14.12
N LYS A 184 10.81 14.01 -14.79
CA LYS A 184 12.15 13.94 -14.15
C LYS A 184 12.57 15.29 -13.56
N LYS A 185 12.34 16.40 -14.29
CA LYS A 185 12.65 17.76 -13.79
C LYS A 185 11.84 18.08 -12.54
N ARG A 186 10.53 17.84 -12.56
CA ARG A 186 9.66 18.06 -11.39
C ARG A 186 10.06 17.18 -10.21
N ALA A 187 10.36 15.90 -10.46
CA ALA A 187 10.85 14.98 -9.43
C ALA A 187 12.16 15.47 -8.80
N SER A 188 13.08 16.02 -9.59
CA SER A 188 14.33 16.56 -9.06
C SER A 188 14.18 17.82 -8.20
N VAL A 189 13.01 18.47 -8.22
CA VAL A 189 12.74 19.62 -7.33
C VAL A 189 11.95 19.17 -6.10
N LEU A 190 10.94 18.32 -6.29
CA LEU A 190 10.01 17.93 -5.23
C LEU A 190 10.53 16.77 -4.38
N LEU A 191 11.36 15.90 -4.95
CA LEU A 191 11.83 14.67 -4.32
C LEU A 191 13.35 14.70 -4.04
N ALA A 192 14.09 15.65 -4.61
CA ALA A 192 15.51 15.80 -4.31
C ALA A 192 15.69 16.57 -3.00
N GLN A 193 15.77 15.79 -1.93
CA GLN A 193 16.03 16.20 -0.55
C GLN A 193 14.90 16.96 0.13
N GLN A 194 14.66 16.61 1.41
CA GLN A 194 13.81 17.42 2.26
C GLN A 194 14.37 18.85 2.27
N PRO A 195 13.52 19.88 2.10
CA PRO A 195 13.97 21.25 2.29
C PRO A 195 14.65 21.31 3.66
N LEU A 196 15.92 21.72 3.67
CA LEU A 196 16.64 21.95 4.90
C LEU A 196 15.83 22.95 5.70
N ARG A 197 15.35 22.53 6.87
CA ARG A 197 14.73 23.44 7.82
C ARG A 197 15.81 24.44 8.23
N ILE A 198 15.76 25.62 7.64
CA ILE A 198 16.57 26.75 8.05
C ILE A 198 15.90 27.24 9.33
N GLU A 199 16.54 26.98 10.47
CA GLU A 199 16.10 27.62 11.72
C GLU A 199 16.21 29.15 11.52
N PRO A 200 15.16 29.92 11.85
CA PRO A 200 15.21 31.37 11.73
C PRO A 200 16.38 31.91 12.56
N TYR A 201 17.16 32.79 11.93
CA TYR A 201 18.25 33.48 12.60
C TYR A 201 17.67 34.39 13.69
N ILE A 202 18.32 34.40 14.85
CA ILE A 202 18.06 35.45 15.84
C ILE A 202 18.66 36.73 15.26
N LEU A 203 17.81 37.67 14.85
CA LEU A 203 18.26 38.99 14.47
C LEU A 203 18.92 39.63 15.69
N ILE A 204 20.19 40.01 15.54
CA ILE A 204 20.89 40.72 16.60
C ILE A 204 20.40 42.17 16.57
N ASP A 205 19.82 42.62 17.68
CA ASP A 205 19.29 43.98 17.78
C ASP A 205 20.43 44.99 17.94
N ASN A 206 20.92 45.49 16.81
CA ASN A 206 21.97 46.52 16.78
C ASN A 206 21.50 47.86 17.37
N ASN A 207 20.20 48.06 17.60
CA ASN A 207 19.70 49.33 18.14
C ASN A 207 20.11 49.54 19.60
N ILE A 208 20.47 48.46 20.32
CA ILE A 208 20.93 48.56 21.71
C ILE A 208 22.22 49.38 21.79
N LEU A 209 23.21 49.10 20.93
CA LEU A 209 24.48 49.83 20.91
C LEU A 209 24.27 51.30 20.52
N VAL A 210 23.51 51.53 19.45
CA VAL A 210 23.17 52.88 18.98
C VAL A 210 22.50 53.69 20.10
N SER A 211 21.59 53.08 20.87
CA SER A 211 20.91 53.76 21.97
C SER A 211 21.84 54.21 23.11
N ILE A 212 23.01 53.57 23.26
CA ILE A 212 24.01 53.90 24.27
C ILE A 212 24.98 54.96 23.72
N GLU A 213 25.39 54.84 22.46
CA GLU A 213 26.33 55.75 21.78
C GLU A 213 25.76 57.16 21.60
N VAL A 214 24.44 57.30 21.42
CA VAL A 214 23.78 58.62 21.27
C VAL A 214 23.55 59.34 22.61
N ASP A 215 23.95 58.77 23.75
CA ASP A 215 23.78 59.45 25.03
C ASP A 215 24.71 60.67 25.14
N THR A 216 24.11 61.84 25.30
CA THR A 216 24.81 63.14 25.48
C THR A 216 25.85 63.17 26.59
N ILE A 217 25.87 62.18 27.50
CA ILE A 217 26.88 62.07 28.55
C ILE A 217 28.31 61.96 28.00
N TRP A 218 28.49 61.38 26.80
CA TRP A 218 29.79 61.24 26.16
C TRP A 218 30.41 62.56 25.71
N GLU A 219 29.58 63.56 25.41
CA GLU A 219 30.00 64.91 25.00
C GLU A 219 30.16 65.86 26.21
N LYS A 220 29.58 65.48 27.35
CA LYS A 220 29.55 66.33 28.54
C LYS A 220 30.92 66.37 29.22
N ILE A 221 31.46 67.58 29.39
CA ILE A 221 32.66 67.81 30.21
C ILE A 221 32.24 67.72 31.69
N ILE A 222 32.66 66.65 32.37
CA ILE A 222 32.36 66.43 33.80
C ILE A 222 33.51 66.99 34.64
N ILE A 223 33.28 68.15 35.24
CA ILE A 223 34.23 68.80 36.15
C ILE A 223 33.52 69.18 37.45
N GLY A 224 34.27 69.21 38.55
CA GLY A 224 33.75 69.66 39.83
C GLY A 224 33.31 71.13 39.82
N LYS A 225 32.57 71.52 40.84
CA LYS A 225 31.99 72.86 40.96
C LYS A 225 33.09 73.94 40.96
N GLN A 226 33.00 74.89 40.03
CA GLN A 226 34.09 75.84 39.75
C GLN A 226 34.07 77.09 40.63
N ASP A 227 32.99 77.34 41.38
CA ASP A 227 32.80 78.52 42.23
C ASP A 227 33.37 78.35 43.66
N ILE A 228 34.30 77.42 43.83
CA ILE A 228 34.92 77.08 45.12
C ILE A 228 36.42 77.35 45.05
N ASP A 229 36.99 77.95 46.09
CA ASP A 229 38.41 78.35 46.14
C ASP A 229 39.41 77.25 45.76
N ILE A 230 39.09 75.98 46.04
CA ILE A 230 39.97 74.85 45.74
C ILE A 230 39.96 74.46 44.24
N ALA A 231 38.93 74.87 43.49
CA ALA A 231 38.71 74.46 42.11
C ALA A 231 39.82 74.95 41.18
N LYS A 232 40.38 76.13 41.47
CA LYS A 232 41.43 76.76 40.65
C LYS A 232 42.66 75.86 40.52
N LEU A 233 43.21 75.42 41.64
CA LEU A 233 44.41 74.57 41.65
C LEU A 233 44.15 73.20 41.04
N ILE A 234 42.98 72.60 41.32
CA ILE A 234 42.60 71.27 40.79
C ILE A 234 42.47 71.33 39.25
N SER A 235 41.90 72.43 38.74
CA SER A 235 41.71 72.63 37.30
C SER A 235 43.03 72.96 36.58
N GLU A 236 43.89 73.78 37.20
CA GLU A 236 45.23 74.08 36.67
C GLU A 236 46.10 72.81 36.56
N LEU A 237 46.07 71.95 37.58
CA LEU A 237 46.84 70.70 37.61
C LEU A 237 46.17 69.55 36.84
N LYS A 238 44.92 69.73 36.38
CA LYS A 238 44.11 68.70 35.71
C LYS A 238 44.08 67.37 36.47
N ASN A 239 44.00 67.43 37.80
CA ASN A 239 44.13 66.27 38.69
C ASN A 239 42.85 65.94 39.46
N SER A 240 41.68 66.36 38.97
CA SER A 240 40.38 66.17 39.61
C SER A 240 40.12 64.72 40.03
N ASP A 241 40.43 63.74 39.18
CA ASP A 241 40.24 62.31 39.49
C ASP A 241 41.12 61.84 40.63
N TRP A 242 42.39 62.26 40.63
CA TRP A 242 43.33 61.93 41.71
C TRP A 242 42.86 62.53 43.03
N VAL A 243 42.38 63.78 43.02
CA VAL A 243 41.82 64.42 44.21
C VAL A 243 40.57 63.69 44.69
N ASN A 244 39.65 63.32 43.78
CA ASN A 244 38.43 62.57 44.11
C ASN A 244 38.73 61.19 44.71
N GLN A 245 39.72 60.48 44.17
CA GLN A 245 40.22 59.24 44.77
C GLN A 245 40.82 59.50 46.15
N GLY A 246 41.57 60.59 46.28
CA GLY A 246 42.19 61.00 47.53
C GLY A 246 41.20 61.29 48.66
N VAL A 247 40.06 61.90 48.35
CA VAL A 247 38.97 62.18 49.30
C VAL A 247 38.49 60.91 50.01
N LYS A 248 38.50 59.76 49.34
CA LYS A 248 38.08 58.47 49.93
C LYS A 248 38.95 58.01 51.10
N TYR A 249 40.19 58.51 51.19
CA TYR A 249 41.11 58.18 52.28
C TYR A 249 41.02 59.14 53.48
N MET A 250 40.20 60.19 53.37
CA MET A 250 39.96 61.12 54.46
C MET A 250 39.00 60.50 55.48
N LYS A 251 39.49 60.17 56.68
CA LYS A 251 38.65 59.62 57.75
C LYS A 251 37.73 60.68 58.33
N ASP A 252 36.47 60.35 58.58
CA ASP A 252 35.53 61.25 59.25
C ASP A 252 36.00 61.56 60.68
N GLY A 253 35.91 62.83 61.08
CA GLY A 253 36.32 63.30 62.41
C GLY A 253 37.83 63.44 62.66
N SER A 254 38.70 63.09 61.71
CA SER A 254 40.15 63.29 61.82
C SER A 254 40.61 64.56 61.10
N ASP A 255 41.45 65.39 61.71
CA ASP A 255 42.03 66.58 61.08
C ASP A 255 43.38 66.29 60.39
N ILE A 256 43.91 65.08 60.55
CA ILE A 256 45.18 64.62 59.96
C ILE A 256 44.98 64.28 58.48
N CYS A 257 45.76 64.93 57.61
CA CYS A 257 45.75 64.65 56.18
C CYS A 257 46.44 63.32 55.87
N PRO A 258 45.80 62.40 55.11
CA PRO A 258 46.38 61.10 54.78
C PRO A 258 47.62 61.18 53.87
N PHE A 259 47.89 62.34 53.25
CA PHE A 259 49.00 62.53 52.31
C PHE A 259 50.22 63.18 52.96
N CYS A 260 50.03 64.31 53.66
CA CYS A 260 51.14 65.05 54.29
C CYS A 260 51.28 64.79 55.80
N GLN A 261 50.34 64.05 56.40
CA GLN A 261 50.30 63.72 57.83
C GLN A 261 50.21 64.93 58.78
N GLN A 262 49.90 66.12 58.25
CA GLN A 262 49.70 67.34 59.03
C GLN A 262 48.20 67.59 59.31
N HIS A 263 47.91 68.32 60.39
CA HIS A 263 46.57 68.74 60.81
C HIS A 263 46.00 69.84 59.88
N THR A 264 45.62 69.46 58.66
CA THR A 264 45.20 70.39 57.58
C THR A 264 43.77 70.16 57.11
N ILE A 265 43.13 69.07 57.54
CA ILE A 265 41.76 68.71 57.17
C ILE A 265 40.77 69.40 58.12
N THR A 266 40.64 70.71 57.97
CA THR A 266 39.66 71.51 58.73
C THR A 266 38.22 71.24 58.25
N ASP A 267 37.22 71.53 59.09
CA ASP A 267 35.81 71.43 58.71
C ASP A 267 35.48 72.30 57.48
N THR A 268 36.11 73.48 57.38
CA THR A 268 35.98 74.36 56.21
C THR A 268 36.53 73.70 54.96
N PHE A 269 37.68 73.02 55.04
CA PHE A 269 38.23 72.26 53.91
C PHE A 269 37.30 71.11 53.50
N ARG A 270 36.72 70.37 54.46
CA ARG A 270 35.76 69.29 54.20
C ARG A 270 34.53 69.79 53.44
N VAL A 271 33.97 70.92 53.84
CA VAL A 271 32.85 71.54 53.13
C VAL A 271 33.26 71.93 51.71
N LYS A 272 34.43 72.54 51.52
CA LYS A 272 34.92 72.95 50.18
C LYS A 272 35.18 71.74 49.27
N ILE A 273 35.85 70.70 49.75
CA ILE A 273 36.21 69.51 48.95
C ILE A 273 34.98 68.67 48.60
N ASN A 274 34.05 68.50 49.54
CA ASN A 274 32.79 67.82 49.27
C ASN A 274 31.86 68.66 48.38
N GLY A 275 31.91 69.99 48.51
CA GLY A 275 31.18 70.90 47.63
C GLY A 275 31.71 70.91 46.20
N PHE A 276 33.01 70.64 45.99
CA PHE A 276 33.61 70.53 44.67
C PHE A 276 33.11 69.28 43.93
N PHE A 277 32.98 68.15 44.64
CA PHE A 277 32.37 66.92 44.13
C PHE A 277 30.90 66.84 44.52
N ASP A 278 30.11 67.76 43.96
CA ASP A 278 28.68 67.88 44.23
C ASP A 278 27.88 66.68 43.68
N GLU A 279 26.56 66.75 43.91
CA GLU A 279 25.64 65.70 43.49
C GLU A 279 25.57 65.56 41.96
N VAL A 280 25.72 66.67 41.21
CA VAL A 280 25.70 66.66 39.74
C VAL A 280 26.91 65.89 39.21
N TYR A 281 28.11 66.21 39.72
CA TYR A 281 29.34 65.50 39.37
C TYR A 281 29.22 63.99 39.64
N LYS A 282 28.71 63.61 40.82
CA LYS A 282 28.55 62.19 41.19
C LYS A 282 27.56 61.47 40.29
N GLN A 283 26.43 62.11 39.97
CA GLN A 283 25.42 61.56 39.08
C GLN A 283 25.95 61.38 37.65
N ASP A 284 26.71 62.35 37.14
CA ASP A 284 27.32 62.27 35.81
C ASP A 284 28.35 61.15 35.73
N ILE A 285 29.26 61.03 36.71
CA ILE A 285 30.24 59.94 36.78
C ILE A 285 29.53 58.57 36.91
N SER A 286 28.47 58.49 37.73
CA SER A 286 27.67 57.27 37.83
C SER A 286 27.01 56.91 36.50
N LYS A 287 26.48 57.89 35.77
CA LYS A 287 25.88 57.70 34.45
C LYS A 287 26.90 57.22 33.42
N VAL A 288 28.10 57.80 33.38
CA VAL A 288 29.20 57.34 32.51
C VAL A 288 29.52 55.88 32.78
N ASN A 289 29.76 55.51 34.05
CA ASN A 289 30.11 54.14 34.40
C ASN A 289 28.98 53.15 34.05
N LYS A 290 27.73 53.54 34.28
CA LYS A 290 26.58 52.72 33.91
C LYS A 290 26.51 52.51 32.40
N ARG A 291 26.63 53.57 31.59
CA ARG A 291 26.62 53.47 30.13
C ARG A 291 27.79 52.66 29.58
N PHE A 292 28.96 52.79 30.20
CA PHE A 292 30.13 51.98 29.84
C PHE A 292 29.89 50.48 30.08
N GLU A 293 29.34 50.10 31.24
CA GLU A 293 29.00 48.70 31.52
C GLU A 293 27.88 48.18 30.61
N GLU A 294 26.85 48.98 30.32
CA GLU A 294 25.81 48.65 29.35
C GLU A 294 26.41 48.39 27.96
N TYR A 295 27.32 49.25 27.51
CA TYR A 295 28.00 49.13 26.22
C TYR A 295 28.83 47.85 26.14
N LYS A 296 29.66 47.60 27.17
CA LYS A 296 30.51 46.40 27.23
C LYS A 296 29.68 45.12 27.17
N ASN A 297 28.62 45.03 27.97
CA ASN A 297 27.73 43.87 27.96
C ASN A 297 27.04 43.68 26.60
N ALA A 298 26.61 44.76 25.95
CA ALA A 298 26.01 44.69 24.63
C ALA A 298 26.99 44.17 23.56
N VAL A 299 28.25 44.63 23.60
CA VAL A 299 29.32 44.14 22.72
C VAL A 299 29.62 42.66 22.97
N ASP A 300 29.69 42.23 24.22
CA ASP A 300 29.94 40.83 24.57
C ASP A 300 28.79 39.93 24.07
N ILE A 301 27.54 40.34 24.23
CA ILE A 301 26.37 39.60 23.73
C ILE A 301 26.39 39.50 22.20
N LEU A 302 26.66 40.61 21.50
CA LEU A 302 26.76 40.67 20.05
C LEU A 302 27.87 39.72 19.55
N THR A 303 29.05 39.80 20.14
CA THR A 303 30.22 39.00 19.76
C THR A 303 29.95 37.51 19.95
N ASN A 304 29.45 37.11 21.12
CA ASN A 304 29.11 35.71 21.41
C ASN A 304 28.03 35.18 20.45
N SER A 305 27.03 36.00 20.12
CA SER A 305 25.96 35.63 19.18
C SER A 305 26.50 35.40 17.76
N LEU A 306 27.43 36.26 17.30
CA LEU A 306 28.08 36.11 16.01
C LEU A 306 29.00 34.88 15.97
N GLU A 307 29.77 34.62 17.02
CA GLU A 307 30.62 33.43 17.12
C GLU A 307 29.81 32.15 17.07
N HIS A 308 28.73 32.06 17.86
CA HIS A 308 27.82 30.93 17.85
C HIS A 308 27.17 30.71 16.48
N LEU A 309 26.81 31.79 15.78
CA LEU A 309 26.26 31.72 14.42
C LEU A 309 27.31 31.17 13.44
N ILE A 310 28.55 31.66 13.48
CA ILE A 310 29.65 31.16 12.65
C ILE A 310 29.90 29.67 12.91
N GLU A 311 29.94 29.24 14.16
CA GLU A 311 30.16 27.84 14.53
C GLU A 311 29.03 26.92 14.04
N THR A 312 27.78 27.35 14.23
CA THR A 312 26.60 26.63 13.73
C THR A 312 26.63 26.46 12.21
N GLN A 313 27.11 27.47 11.47
CA GLN A 313 27.20 27.43 10.01
C GLN A 313 28.39 26.60 9.51
N LYS A 314 29.55 26.62 10.20
CA LYS A 314 30.68 25.74 9.90
C LYS A 314 30.28 24.27 10.00
N ASN A 315 29.53 23.91 11.03
CA ASN A 315 29.05 22.54 11.24
C ASN A 315 28.02 22.09 10.18
N LYS A 316 27.30 23.02 9.54
CA LYS A 316 26.30 22.72 8.51
C LYS A 316 26.84 22.61 7.08
N ARG A 317 28.17 22.70 6.87
CA ARG A 317 28.90 22.39 5.62
C ARG A 317 28.08 22.70 4.34
N ASN A 318 27.83 23.98 4.03
CA ASN A 318 27.52 24.44 2.64
C ASN A 318 27.33 25.97 2.42
N LEU A 319 27.58 26.86 3.37
CA LEU A 319 27.36 28.31 3.16
C LEU A 319 28.53 29.23 3.54
N LEU A 320 29.74 28.68 3.64
CA LEU A 320 30.95 29.40 4.09
C LEU A 320 31.34 30.61 3.22
N SER A 321 30.82 30.76 2.00
CA SER A 321 31.20 31.85 1.11
C SER A 321 30.37 33.14 1.27
N ILE A 322 29.10 33.07 1.68
CA ILE A 322 28.22 34.26 1.67
C ILE A 322 28.27 35.02 3.00
N LEU A 323 28.42 34.30 4.11
CA LEU A 323 28.35 34.90 5.45
C LEU A 323 29.65 35.61 5.84
N LEU A 324 30.80 35.13 5.35
CA LEU A 324 32.09 35.82 5.54
C LEU A 324 32.12 37.18 4.82
N ILE A 325 31.46 37.29 3.66
CA ILE A 325 31.40 38.52 2.86
C ILE A 325 30.53 39.58 3.56
N LEU A 326 29.41 39.17 4.18
CA LEU A 326 28.51 40.09 4.88
C LEU A 326 29.10 40.63 6.19
N ILE A 327 29.84 39.81 6.94
CA ILE A 327 30.49 40.24 8.18
C ILE A 327 31.65 41.21 7.89
N LEU A 328 32.42 40.97 6.82
CA LEU A 328 33.50 41.88 6.39
C LEU A 328 32.97 43.23 5.88
N PHE A 329 31.74 43.29 5.35
CA PHE A 329 31.15 44.53 4.84
C PHE A 329 30.54 45.43 5.93
N TYR A 330 30.25 44.89 7.12
CA TYR A 330 29.65 45.67 8.23
C TYR A 330 30.67 46.12 9.29
N LEU A 331 31.90 45.61 9.22
CA LEU A 331 33.03 45.98 10.09
C LEU A 331 34.02 46.97 9.44
N LEU A 332 33.73 47.43 8.21
CA LEU A 332 34.35 48.56 7.53
C LEU A 332 33.35 49.72 7.52
#